data_AF-A0A8C4QR75-F1
#
_entry.id   AF-A0A8C4QR75-F1
#
_cell.length_a   1.000
_cell.length_b   1.000
_cell.length_c   1.000
_cell.angle_alpha   90.00
_cell.angle_beta   90.00
_cell.angle_gamma   90.00
#
_symmetry.space_group_name_H-M   'P 1'
#
loop_
_entity.id
_entity.type
_entity.pdbx_description
1 polymer ?
#
loop_
_entity_poly.entity_id
_entity_poly.type
_entity_poly.pdbx_seq_one_letter_code
_entity_poly.pdbx_strand_id
1 'polypeptide(L)'
;MRLETAAVMQRKGTREVPLPRGWEEAQDYDGKVFYVDHNTQRTSWVDPRDKLTKPLTFSDCIGDELPYGWEQAFDDQVGVYYMDHINKLTQIEDPRAQWCAEQDRMLKEYLVVARDALDSRQEILQVKQQRLAFAQEEFRQLTAWSDKCGSQTSLHSGSSTSSKYDPEILKADIAEMKARNLAQLKDGFQMNDRHMKLSESHLSLNHLNLSLSRPCLDTGSQTEITGDCFGTSQMDLAEKVKLNLQYDETKRRLANIQIELAKLEAEACPGAIEAERDRLLLMHEKEELLRDLCQSRLHKQLPDETQQCKVERRRLEEELHQALTANSEALTRRLQLQGKRNSLLRQLEEATRQASYLHSQLKR
;
A
#
# COMPACT_ATOMS: atom_id res chain seq x y z
N MET A 1 37.91 43.19 28.42
CA MET A 1 37.58 41.78 28.09
C MET A 1 36.85 41.79 26.77
N ARG A 2 37.43 41.10 25.77
CA ARG A 2 36.84 40.87 24.45
C ARG A 2 35.87 39.69 24.56
N LEU A 3 34.66 39.85 24.06
CA LEU A 3 33.76 38.79 23.61
C LEU A 3 33.11 39.35 22.33
N GLU A 4 33.82 39.26 21.21
CA GLU A 4 33.56 38.28 20.14
C GLU A 4 32.15 38.42 19.57
N THR A 5 32.06 39.38 18.65
CA THR A 5 31.10 39.49 17.55
C THR A 5 30.79 38.12 16.95
N ALA A 6 29.54 37.68 17.09
CA ALA A 6 28.99 36.55 16.36
C ALA A 6 29.22 36.76 14.86
N ALA A 7 30.00 35.85 14.28
CA ALA A 7 30.33 35.87 12.87
C ALA A 7 29.05 35.66 12.06
N VAL A 8 28.63 36.72 11.35
CA VAL A 8 27.75 36.64 10.19
C VAL A 8 28.50 35.78 9.15
N MET A 9 28.29 34.46 9.18
CA MET A 9 28.90 33.53 8.24
C MET A 9 28.32 33.77 6.83
N GLN A 10 29.10 34.54 6.08
CA GLN A 10 29.32 34.44 4.63
C GLN A 10 28.11 34.54 3.68
N ARG A 11 27.60 35.77 3.51
CA ARG A 11 26.99 36.23 2.23
C ARG A 11 28.03 36.57 1.15
N LYS A 12 29.24 35.99 1.21
CA LYS A 12 30.38 36.41 0.37
C LYS A 12 30.40 35.76 -1.03
N GLY A 13 29.78 34.60 -1.21
CA GLY A 13 29.82 33.87 -2.50
C GLY A 13 28.72 34.23 -3.52
N THR A 14 27.53 34.69 -3.08
CA THR A 14 26.39 34.90 -3.99
C THR A 14 26.44 36.24 -4.73
N ARG A 15 27.14 37.25 -4.20
CA ARG A 15 27.28 38.57 -4.82
C ARG A 15 28.21 38.59 -6.02
N GLU A 16 29.04 37.56 -6.20
CA GLU A 16 29.95 37.44 -7.35
C GLU A 16 29.21 37.02 -8.63
N VAL A 17 28.04 36.40 -8.51
CA VAL A 17 27.20 35.99 -9.65
C VAL A 17 26.25 37.13 -10.01
N PRO A 18 26.22 37.60 -11.28
CA PRO A 18 25.30 38.65 -11.70
C PRO A 18 23.85 38.18 -11.56
N LEU A 19 22.95 39.12 -11.27
CA LEU A 19 21.51 38.83 -11.22
C LEU A 19 21.02 38.28 -12.57
N PRO A 20 20.08 37.32 -12.58
CA PRO A 20 19.48 36.85 -13.82
C PRO A 20 18.83 37.98 -14.61
N ARG A 21 18.72 37.82 -15.94
CA ARG A 21 18.16 38.84 -16.83
C ARG A 21 16.74 39.23 -16.39
N GLY A 22 16.50 40.53 -16.24
CA GLY A 22 15.21 41.08 -15.81
C GLY A 22 15.01 41.10 -14.29
N TRP A 23 16.02 40.74 -13.50
CA TRP A 23 16.00 40.95 -12.05
C TRP A 23 16.77 42.20 -11.65
N GLU A 24 16.24 42.94 -10.68
CA GLU A 24 16.84 44.13 -10.10
C GLU A 24 16.89 44.00 -8.56
N GLU A 25 17.97 44.49 -7.96
CA GLU A 25 18.11 44.59 -6.50
C GLU A 25 17.71 46.00 -6.07
N ALA A 26 16.77 46.09 -5.13
CA ALA A 26 16.28 47.34 -4.55
C ALA A 26 16.33 47.28 -3.01
N GLN A 27 16.20 48.42 -2.36
CA GLN A 27 16.18 48.53 -0.90
C GLN A 27 14.90 49.22 -0.45
N ASP A 28 14.31 48.73 0.64
CA ASP A 28 13.17 49.39 1.28
C ASP A 28 13.62 50.60 2.14
N TYR A 29 12.66 51.22 2.83
CA TYR A 29 12.92 52.37 3.71
C TYR A 29 13.68 52.00 4.99
N ASP A 30 13.65 50.74 5.40
CA ASP A 30 14.41 50.18 6.52
C ASP A 30 15.82 49.70 6.09
N GLY A 31 16.16 49.86 4.81
CA GLY A 31 17.42 49.40 4.22
C GLY A 31 17.47 47.90 3.95
N LYS A 32 16.35 47.18 4.07
CA LYS A 32 16.26 45.75 3.74
C LYS A 32 16.24 45.58 2.22
N VAL A 33 17.14 44.72 1.74
CA VAL A 33 17.25 44.41 0.32
C VAL A 33 16.10 43.50 -0.11
N PHE A 34 15.47 43.84 -1.24
CA PHE A 34 14.49 43.00 -1.92
C PHE A 34 14.80 42.97 -3.42
N TYR A 35 14.22 42.00 -4.12
CA TYR A 35 14.48 41.75 -5.52
C TYR A 35 13.20 41.96 -6.34
N VAL A 36 13.34 42.63 -7.47
CA VAL A 36 12.25 42.94 -8.41
C VAL A 36 12.46 42.11 -9.67
N ASP A 37 11.50 41.25 -10.01
CA ASP A 37 11.46 40.53 -11.27
C ASP A 37 10.61 41.30 -12.28
N HIS A 38 11.28 41.97 -13.23
CA HIS A 38 10.64 42.71 -14.31
C HIS A 38 9.98 41.81 -15.37
N ASN A 39 10.34 40.52 -15.42
CA ASN A 39 9.70 39.59 -16.36
C ASN A 39 8.29 39.23 -15.88
N THR A 40 8.12 39.03 -14.56
CA THR A 40 6.83 38.67 -13.95
C THR A 40 6.12 39.83 -13.25
N GLN A 41 6.77 41.01 -13.18
CA GLN A 41 6.28 42.21 -12.49
C GLN A 41 5.98 41.92 -11.01
N ARG A 42 6.87 41.19 -10.34
CA ARG A 42 6.74 40.78 -8.93
C ARG A 42 7.95 41.17 -8.12
N THR A 43 7.74 41.36 -6.82
CA THR A 43 8.80 41.59 -5.84
C THR A 43 8.96 40.37 -4.93
N SER A 44 10.18 40.10 -4.49
CA SER A 44 10.54 38.95 -3.65
C SER A 44 11.61 39.34 -2.64
N TRP A 45 11.48 38.86 -1.40
CA TRP A 45 12.51 38.98 -0.37
C TRP A 45 13.63 37.93 -0.53
N VAL A 46 13.44 36.96 -1.44
CA VAL A 46 14.40 35.88 -1.70
C VAL A 46 15.23 36.24 -2.92
N ASP A 47 16.57 36.16 -2.78
CA ASP A 47 17.49 36.35 -3.90
C ASP A 47 17.23 35.29 -4.97
N PRO A 48 17.03 35.66 -6.25
CA PRO A 48 16.86 34.68 -7.32
C PRO A 48 18.08 33.74 -7.47
N ARG A 49 19.27 34.19 -7.06
CA ARG A 49 20.52 33.41 -7.10
C ARG A 49 20.59 32.36 -6.00
N ASP A 50 19.85 32.55 -4.89
CA ASP A 50 19.84 31.59 -3.79
C ASP A 50 19.27 30.23 -4.22
N LYS A 51 18.49 30.17 -5.30
CA LYS A 51 18.06 28.89 -5.88
C LYS A 51 19.22 27.99 -6.32
N LEU A 52 20.37 28.58 -6.66
CA LEU A 52 21.55 27.84 -7.12
C LEU A 52 22.48 27.46 -5.98
N THR A 53 22.45 28.20 -4.87
CA THR A 53 23.43 28.06 -3.78
C THR A 53 22.84 27.51 -2.50
N LYS A 54 21.53 27.66 -2.26
CA LYS A 54 20.85 27.12 -1.08
C LYS A 54 20.20 25.76 -1.38
N PRO A 55 20.14 24.87 -0.38
CA PRO A 55 19.42 23.61 -0.52
C PRO A 55 17.95 23.85 -0.86
N LEU A 56 17.43 23.16 -1.88
CA LEU A 56 16.04 23.34 -2.32
C LEU A 56 15.04 22.68 -1.37
N THR A 57 15.48 21.66 -0.65
CA THR A 57 14.65 20.88 0.27
C THR A 57 15.32 20.76 1.63
N PHE A 58 14.51 20.44 2.66
CA PHE A 58 15.03 20.18 4.00
C PHE A 58 16.01 18.99 4.05
N SER A 59 15.87 18.00 3.15
CA SER A 59 16.80 16.86 3.08
C SER A 59 18.19 17.21 2.57
N ASP A 60 18.34 18.31 1.84
CA ASP A 60 19.63 18.75 1.27
C ASP A 60 20.39 19.70 2.22
N CYS A 61 19.79 20.07 3.36
CA CYS A 61 20.38 21.00 4.31
C CYS A 61 21.55 20.35 5.06
N ILE A 62 22.70 21.05 5.10
CA ILE A 62 23.91 20.59 5.80
C ILE A 62 24.27 21.61 6.89
N GLY A 63 24.45 21.12 8.12
CA GLY A 63 24.81 21.95 9.26
C GLY A 63 23.74 23.00 9.57
N ASP A 64 24.16 24.26 9.67
CA ASP A 64 23.30 25.38 10.08
C ASP A 64 22.62 26.09 8.90
N GLU A 65 22.71 25.56 7.67
CA GLU A 65 22.06 26.15 6.50
C GLU A 65 20.55 25.89 6.49
N LEU A 66 19.78 26.89 6.04
CA LEU A 66 18.34 26.81 5.87
C LEU A 66 17.98 26.66 4.38
N PRO A 67 16.88 25.94 4.06
CA PRO A 67 16.48 25.72 2.69
C PRO A 67 16.03 27.01 1.98
N TYR A 68 15.97 26.94 0.65
CA TYR A 68 15.55 28.04 -0.19
C TYR A 68 14.20 28.62 0.28
N GLY A 69 14.16 29.94 0.45
CA GLY A 69 12.99 30.66 0.94
C GLY A 69 12.90 30.80 2.45
N TRP A 70 13.72 30.09 3.23
CA TRP A 70 13.77 30.25 4.68
C TRP A 70 14.84 31.26 5.11
N GLU A 71 14.48 32.10 6.08
CA GLU A 71 15.35 33.09 6.71
C GLU A 71 15.27 32.95 8.22
N GLN A 72 16.43 32.95 8.88
CA GLN A 72 16.52 33.10 10.33
C GLN A 72 16.56 34.59 10.66
N ALA A 73 15.67 35.04 11.52
CA ALA A 73 15.62 36.41 12.02
C ALA A 73 15.71 36.42 13.55
N PHE A 74 16.06 37.58 14.07
CA PHE A 74 16.15 37.82 15.50
C PHE A 74 15.28 39.03 15.85
N ASP A 75 14.49 38.88 16.89
CA ASP A 75 13.73 39.97 17.52
C ASP A 75 14.07 40.04 19.01
N ASP A 76 14.14 41.24 19.57
CA ASP A 76 14.56 41.44 20.96
C ASP A 76 13.55 40.86 21.97
N GLN A 77 12.28 40.73 21.60
CA GLN A 77 11.23 40.20 22.49
C GLN A 77 11.06 38.68 22.35
N VAL A 78 11.09 38.19 21.12
CA VAL A 78 10.82 36.77 20.80
C VAL A 78 12.11 35.92 20.78
N GLY A 79 13.26 36.53 20.53
CA GLY A 79 14.52 35.86 20.29
C GLY A 79 14.66 35.41 18.83
N VAL A 80 15.32 34.27 18.61
CA VAL A 80 15.51 33.70 17.27
C VAL A 80 14.19 33.11 16.77
N TYR A 81 13.80 33.48 15.55
CA TYR A 81 12.63 32.92 14.86
C TYR A 81 12.93 32.71 13.38
N TYR A 82 12.06 31.97 12.69
CA TYR A 82 12.24 31.54 11.31
C TYR A 82 11.09 32.07 10.46
N MET A 83 11.41 32.55 9.25
CA MET A 83 10.47 33.08 8.29
C MET A 83 10.53 32.28 6.99
N ASP A 84 9.39 31.80 6.53
CA ASP A 84 9.21 31.18 5.22
C ASP A 84 8.66 32.23 4.25
N HIS A 85 9.51 32.69 3.34
CA HIS A 85 9.17 33.69 2.33
C HIS A 85 8.37 33.12 1.16
N ILE A 86 8.30 31.79 1.01
CA ILE A 86 7.50 31.15 -0.04
C ILE A 86 6.06 31.07 0.43
N ASN A 87 5.84 30.51 1.63
CA ASN A 87 4.51 30.33 2.20
C ASN A 87 4.01 31.53 3.03
N LYS A 88 4.87 32.53 3.25
CA LYS A 88 4.57 33.74 4.04
C LYS A 88 4.21 33.39 5.50
N LEU A 89 4.97 32.49 6.10
CA LEU A 89 4.78 32.02 7.46
C LEU A 89 5.95 32.43 8.36
N THR A 90 5.68 32.59 9.65
CA THR A 90 6.68 32.85 10.67
C THR A 90 6.49 31.90 11.83
N GLN A 91 7.57 31.32 12.33
CA GLN A 91 7.53 30.34 13.42
C GLN A 91 8.74 30.47 14.34
N ILE A 92 8.56 30.11 15.62
CA ILE A 92 9.62 30.16 16.63
C ILE A 92 10.50 28.90 16.55
N GLU A 93 9.89 27.76 16.27
CA GLU A 93 10.57 26.47 16.22
C GLU A 93 11.41 26.31 14.94
N ASP A 94 12.59 25.68 15.07
CA ASP A 94 13.46 25.42 13.93
C ASP A 94 12.78 24.46 12.93
N PRO A 95 12.54 24.89 11.68
CA PRO A 95 11.82 24.10 10.69
C PRO A 95 12.57 22.81 10.32
N ARG A 96 13.90 22.77 10.46
CA ARG A 96 14.70 21.57 10.23
C ARG A 96 14.50 20.55 11.35
N ALA A 97 14.43 21.03 12.59
CA ALA A 97 14.16 20.18 13.73
C ALA A 97 12.75 19.58 13.64
N GLN A 98 11.76 20.38 13.26
CA GLN A 98 10.41 19.91 12.99
C GLN A 98 10.39 18.87 11.86
N TRP A 99 11.04 19.16 10.73
CA TRP A 99 11.11 18.24 9.61
C TRP A 99 11.76 16.91 9.99
N CYS A 100 12.90 16.94 10.69
CA CYS A 100 13.57 15.74 11.19
C CYS A 100 12.68 14.94 12.14
N ALA A 101 12.02 15.61 13.08
CA ALA A 101 11.11 14.95 14.03
C ALA A 101 9.93 14.28 13.31
N GLU A 102 9.39 14.92 12.29
CA GLU A 102 8.28 14.40 11.50
C GLU A 102 8.69 13.18 10.66
N GLN A 103 9.89 13.19 10.07
CA GLN A 103 10.43 12.03 9.36
C GLN A 103 10.67 10.85 10.32
N ASP A 104 11.26 11.12 11.49
CA ASP A 104 11.47 10.10 12.51
C ASP A 104 10.14 9.51 13.02
N ARG A 105 9.13 10.36 13.24
CA ARG A 105 7.77 9.92 13.59
C ARG A 105 7.19 9.00 12.51
N MET A 106 7.24 9.41 11.25
CA MET A 106 6.71 8.65 10.13
C MET A 106 7.40 7.27 10.00
N LEU A 107 8.72 7.22 10.14
CA LEU A 107 9.47 5.96 10.09
C LEU A 107 9.13 5.04 11.26
N LYS A 108 8.95 5.59 12.46
CA LYS A 108 8.50 4.83 13.64
C LYS A 108 7.12 4.23 13.44
N GLU A 109 6.17 5.02 12.91
CA GLU A 109 4.82 4.54 12.59
C GLU A 109 4.85 3.41 11.55
N TYR A 110 5.65 3.56 10.49
CA TYR A 110 5.82 2.50 9.50
C TYR A 110 6.41 1.22 10.11
N LEU A 111 7.41 1.35 10.99
CA LEU A 111 8.04 0.22 11.66
C LEU A 111 7.03 -0.56 12.52
N VAL A 112 6.16 0.15 13.24
CA VAL A 112 5.09 -0.49 14.04
C VAL A 112 4.16 -1.29 13.12
N VAL A 113 3.65 -0.67 12.05
CA VAL A 113 2.75 -1.36 11.10
C VAL A 113 3.43 -2.57 10.45
N ALA A 114 4.69 -2.44 10.07
CA ALA A 114 5.46 -3.54 9.48
C ALA A 114 5.64 -4.69 10.49
N ARG A 115 5.82 -4.38 11.78
CA ARG A 115 5.94 -5.38 12.84
C ARG A 115 4.62 -6.11 13.06
N ASP A 116 3.52 -5.39 13.19
CA ASP A 116 2.19 -5.99 13.35
C ASP A 116 1.82 -6.89 12.16
N ALA A 117 2.20 -6.47 10.94
CA ALA A 117 2.04 -7.27 9.73
C ALA A 117 2.90 -8.55 9.72
N LEU A 118 4.09 -8.52 10.33
CA LEU A 118 4.93 -9.70 10.48
C LEU A 118 4.34 -10.65 11.53
N ASP A 119 3.94 -10.12 12.69
CA ASP A 119 3.39 -10.91 13.79
C ASP A 119 2.09 -11.62 13.35
N SER A 120 1.17 -10.91 12.69
CA SER A 120 -0.03 -11.51 12.11
C SER A 120 0.27 -12.58 11.05
N ARG A 121 1.29 -12.39 10.21
CA ARG A 121 1.73 -13.43 9.26
C ARG A 121 2.29 -14.66 9.95
N GLN A 122 3.04 -14.47 11.04
CA GLN A 122 3.58 -15.58 11.85
C GLN A 122 2.44 -16.37 12.49
N GLU A 123 1.43 -15.71 13.04
CA GLU A 123 0.24 -16.37 13.60
C GLU A 123 -0.50 -17.19 12.54
N ILE A 124 -0.74 -16.61 11.36
CA ILE A 124 -1.38 -17.33 10.25
C ILE A 124 -0.57 -18.55 9.83
N LEU A 125 0.76 -18.42 9.77
CA LEU A 125 1.65 -19.52 9.43
C LEU A 125 1.58 -20.62 10.49
N GLN A 126 1.59 -20.27 11.78
CA GLN A 126 1.45 -21.21 12.87
C GLN A 126 0.13 -21.98 12.80
N VAL A 127 -0.99 -21.29 12.54
CA VAL A 127 -2.30 -21.93 12.35
C VAL A 127 -2.28 -22.87 11.14
N LYS A 128 -1.63 -22.48 10.04
CA LYS A 128 -1.49 -23.35 8.86
C LYS A 128 -0.65 -24.59 9.16
N GLN A 129 0.43 -24.47 9.93
CA GLN A 129 1.25 -25.60 10.35
C GLN A 129 0.45 -26.57 11.23
N GLN A 130 -0.30 -26.05 12.21
CA GLN A 130 -1.16 -26.86 13.06
C GLN A 130 -2.24 -27.61 12.24
N ARG A 131 -2.91 -26.91 11.32
CA ARG A 131 -3.92 -27.51 10.43
C ARG A 131 -3.32 -28.60 9.54
N LEU A 132 -2.11 -28.37 9.02
CA LEU A 132 -1.40 -29.35 8.22
C LEU A 132 -1.06 -30.60 9.03
N ALA A 133 -0.53 -30.43 10.25
CA ALA A 133 -0.22 -31.56 11.13
C ALA A 133 -1.46 -32.39 11.46
N PHE A 134 -2.58 -31.72 11.74
CA PHE A 134 -3.85 -32.38 11.97
C PHE A 134 -4.33 -33.16 10.75
N ALA A 135 -4.31 -32.53 9.56
CA ALA A 135 -4.70 -33.19 8.32
C ALA A 135 -3.81 -34.40 7.99
N GLN A 136 -2.51 -34.32 8.29
CA GLN A 136 -1.58 -35.44 8.15
C GLN A 136 -1.92 -36.60 9.11
N GLU A 137 -2.32 -36.29 10.34
CA GLU A 137 -2.75 -37.28 11.33
C GLU A 137 -4.06 -37.95 10.90
N GLU A 138 -5.06 -37.17 10.47
CA GLU A 138 -6.31 -37.68 9.91
C GLU A 138 -6.06 -38.60 8.71
N PHE A 139 -5.19 -38.18 7.78
CA PHE A 139 -4.82 -39.00 6.64
C PHE A 139 -4.19 -40.32 7.07
N ARG A 140 -3.27 -40.30 8.04
CA ARG A 140 -2.61 -41.50 8.56
C ARG A 140 -3.60 -42.46 9.20
N GLN A 141 -4.55 -41.93 9.97
CA GLN A 141 -5.63 -42.73 10.56
C GLN A 141 -6.48 -43.38 9.49
N LEU A 142 -6.91 -42.63 8.47
CA LEU A 142 -7.70 -43.18 7.37
C LEU A 142 -6.95 -44.28 6.60
N THR A 143 -5.65 -44.09 6.32
CA THR A 143 -4.83 -45.14 5.69
C THR A 143 -4.71 -46.39 6.57
N ALA A 144 -4.50 -46.23 7.88
CA ALA A 144 -4.41 -47.36 8.80
C ALA A 144 -5.74 -48.14 8.92
N TRP A 145 -6.88 -47.45 8.89
CA TRP A 145 -8.20 -48.08 8.84
C TRP A 145 -8.44 -48.84 7.53
N SER A 146 -7.99 -48.27 6.41
CA SER A 146 -8.02 -48.93 5.10
C SER A 146 -7.21 -50.24 5.11
N ASP A 147 -6.00 -50.22 5.64
CA ASP A 147 -5.14 -51.42 5.73
C ASP A 147 -5.73 -52.50 6.65
N LYS A 148 -6.36 -52.09 7.76
CA LYS A 148 -7.07 -53.00 8.68
C LYS A 148 -8.30 -53.66 8.04
N CYS A 149 -9.04 -52.93 7.20
CA CYS A 149 -10.17 -53.49 6.46
C CYS A 149 -9.73 -54.35 5.27
N GLY A 150 -8.66 -53.97 4.58
CA GLY A 150 -8.06 -54.76 3.48
C GLY A 150 -7.49 -56.10 3.93
N SER A 151 -7.06 -56.21 5.20
CA SER A 151 -6.52 -57.45 5.76
C SER A 151 -7.59 -58.46 6.23
N GLN A 152 -8.88 -58.10 6.24
CA GLN A 152 -9.99 -58.99 6.62
C GLN A 152 -10.69 -59.64 5.43
N THR A 153 -10.24 -59.39 4.20
CA THR A 153 -10.72 -60.09 3.00
C THR A 153 -9.87 -61.32 2.70
N SER A 154 -9.75 -62.24 3.66
CA SER A 154 -9.34 -63.60 3.36
C SER A 154 -10.23 -64.58 4.12
N LEU A 155 -11.05 -65.27 3.32
CA LEU A 155 -11.70 -66.56 3.57
C LEU A 155 -12.67 -66.69 4.74
N HIS A 156 -13.88 -66.11 4.62
CA HIS A 156 -15.02 -66.57 5.43
C HIS A 156 -16.30 -66.54 4.58
N SER A 157 -16.66 -67.71 4.04
CA SER A 157 -17.98 -68.02 3.49
C SER A 157 -18.95 -68.30 4.64
N GLY A 158 -20.17 -67.80 4.55
CA GLY A 158 -21.29 -68.23 5.41
C GLY A 158 -22.20 -67.08 5.83
N SER A 159 -23.43 -67.11 5.33
CA SER A 159 -24.54 -66.17 5.59
C SER A 159 -24.55 -65.50 6.96
N SER A 160 -24.71 -64.18 6.96
CA SER A 160 -25.64 -63.42 7.83
C SER A 160 -25.69 -61.97 7.37
N THR A 161 -26.87 -61.36 7.46
CA THR A 161 -27.21 -59.96 7.13
C THR A 161 -26.16 -58.98 7.67
N SER A 162 -25.23 -58.57 6.81
CA SER A 162 -24.10 -57.75 7.19
C SER A 162 -24.48 -56.27 7.15
N SER A 163 -24.88 -55.72 8.29
CA SER A 163 -24.98 -54.27 8.56
C SER A 163 -23.61 -53.55 8.45
N LYS A 164 -22.53 -54.29 8.19
CA LYS A 164 -21.13 -53.83 8.11
C LYS A 164 -20.84 -52.86 6.95
N TYR A 165 -21.78 -52.72 6.01
CA TYR A 165 -21.72 -51.80 4.87
C TYR A 165 -23.04 -51.06 4.68
N ASP A 166 -23.75 -50.75 5.78
CA ASP A 166 -24.89 -49.83 5.69
C ASP A 166 -24.36 -48.41 5.39
N PRO A 167 -24.70 -47.81 4.22
CA PRO A 167 -24.23 -46.49 3.86
C PRO A 167 -24.65 -45.41 4.86
N GLU A 168 -25.73 -45.61 5.60
CA GLU A 168 -26.19 -44.65 6.61
C GLU A 168 -25.37 -44.74 7.90
N ILE A 169 -24.92 -45.93 8.29
CA ILE A 169 -24.02 -46.13 9.45
C ILE A 169 -22.63 -45.56 9.14
N LEU A 170 -22.10 -45.79 7.94
CA LEU A 170 -20.81 -45.21 7.53
C LEU A 170 -20.86 -43.68 7.43
N LYS A 171 -21.97 -43.12 6.95
CA LYS A 171 -22.18 -41.67 6.96
C LYS A 171 -22.27 -41.12 8.37
N ALA A 172 -22.95 -41.83 9.28
CA ALA A 172 -23.06 -41.44 10.68
C ALA A 172 -21.68 -41.46 11.36
N ASP A 173 -20.87 -42.50 11.16
CA ASP A 173 -19.52 -42.62 11.71
C ASP A 173 -18.57 -41.54 11.15
N ILE A 174 -18.64 -41.26 9.85
CA ILE A 174 -17.88 -40.16 9.22
C ILE A 174 -18.34 -38.80 9.76
N ALA A 175 -19.64 -38.60 9.94
CA ALA A 175 -20.20 -37.37 10.49
C ALA A 175 -19.81 -37.18 11.97
N GLU A 176 -19.81 -38.26 12.75
CA GLU A 176 -19.40 -38.23 14.15
C GLU A 176 -17.89 -37.98 14.29
N MET A 177 -17.07 -38.58 13.42
CA MET A 177 -15.63 -38.31 13.38
C MET A 177 -15.34 -36.88 12.96
N LYS A 178 -16.05 -36.34 11.95
CA LYS A 178 -15.98 -34.93 11.57
C LYS A 178 -16.43 -33.99 12.70
N ALA A 179 -17.50 -34.34 13.43
CA ALA A 179 -18.01 -33.54 14.54
C ALA A 179 -17.03 -33.51 15.72
N ARG A 180 -16.42 -34.66 16.05
CA ARG A 180 -15.35 -34.74 17.07
C ARG A 180 -14.12 -33.94 16.68
N ASN A 181 -13.70 -33.99 15.42
CA ASN A 181 -12.57 -33.20 14.92
C ASN A 181 -12.87 -31.70 14.89
N LEU A 182 -14.08 -31.29 14.48
CA LEU A 182 -14.53 -29.91 14.57
C LEU A 182 -14.58 -29.40 16.02
N ALA A 183 -14.98 -30.24 16.98
CA ALA A 183 -14.98 -29.89 18.40
C ALA A 183 -13.56 -29.71 18.95
N GLN A 184 -12.62 -30.60 18.60
CA GLN A 184 -11.21 -30.48 19.00
C GLN A 184 -10.53 -29.25 18.37
N LEU A 185 -10.84 -28.95 17.11
CA LEU A 185 -10.42 -27.70 16.46
C LEU A 185 -10.98 -26.49 17.20
N LYS A 186 -12.28 -26.49 17.55
CA LYS A 186 -12.95 -25.40 18.27
C LYS A 186 -12.38 -25.15 19.67
N ASP A 187 -12.03 -26.20 20.41
CA ASP A 187 -11.37 -26.08 21.72
C ASP A 187 -9.94 -25.54 21.60
N GLY A 188 -9.19 -25.94 20.56
CA GLY A 188 -7.88 -25.39 20.26
C GLY A 188 -7.92 -23.88 19.95
N PHE A 189 -8.95 -23.42 19.24
CA PHE A 189 -9.14 -21.99 18.96
C PHE A 189 -9.57 -21.18 20.20
N GLN A 190 -10.32 -21.76 21.15
CA GLN A 190 -10.72 -21.06 22.38
C GLN A 190 -9.56 -20.75 23.33
N MET A 191 -8.47 -21.52 23.30
CA MET A 191 -7.29 -21.26 24.12
C MET A 191 -6.45 -20.08 23.58
N ASN A 192 -6.40 -19.89 22.26
CA ASN A 192 -5.74 -18.74 21.65
C ASN A 192 -6.56 -17.44 21.79
N ASP A 193 -7.90 -17.51 21.74
CA ASP A 193 -8.78 -16.34 21.92
C ASP A 193 -8.69 -15.73 23.33
N ARG A 194 -8.37 -16.55 24.35
CA ARG A 194 -8.10 -16.07 25.72
C ARG A 194 -6.76 -15.33 25.86
N HIS A 195 -5.79 -15.63 24.99
CA HIS A 195 -4.48 -14.97 24.98
C HIS A 195 -4.52 -13.61 24.28
N MET A 196 -5.40 -13.45 23.27
CA MET A 196 -5.67 -12.16 22.61
C MET A 196 -6.40 -11.16 23.51
N LYS A 197 -7.37 -11.61 24.32
CA LYS A 197 -8.13 -10.74 25.23
C LYS A 197 -7.31 -10.14 26.37
N LEU A 198 -6.17 -10.73 26.74
CA LEU A 198 -5.25 -10.16 27.73
C LEU A 198 -4.39 -9.03 27.14
N SER A 199 -4.06 -9.11 25.85
CA SER A 199 -3.29 -8.09 25.12
C SER A 199 -4.14 -6.88 24.71
N GLU A 200 -5.45 -7.05 24.57
CA GLU A 200 -6.39 -5.99 24.15
C GLU A 200 -6.68 -4.96 25.26
N SER A 201 -6.39 -5.28 26.53
CA SER A 201 -6.61 -4.41 27.69
C SER A 201 -5.78 -3.12 27.73
N HIS A 202 -4.85 -2.92 26.78
CA HIS A 202 -3.94 -1.76 26.76
C HIS A 202 -4.16 -0.78 25.61
N LEU A 203 -5.15 -1.01 24.73
CA LEU A 203 -5.44 -0.10 23.64
C LEU A 203 -6.89 0.37 23.73
N SER A 204 -7.09 1.42 24.53
CA SER A 204 -8.33 2.19 24.58
C SER A 204 -8.76 2.63 23.18
N LEU A 205 -9.95 2.18 22.81
CA LEU A 205 -10.81 2.62 21.72
C LEU A 205 -10.95 4.15 21.65
N ASN A 206 -10.23 4.76 20.70
CA ASN A 206 -10.78 5.84 19.89
C ASN A 206 -10.89 5.27 18.48
N HIS A 207 -12.11 5.09 17.95
CA HIS A 207 -12.49 5.28 16.54
C HIS A 207 -13.88 4.65 16.28
N LEU A 208 -14.88 5.55 16.25
CA LEU A 208 -16.06 5.58 15.38
C LEU A 208 -16.73 4.24 15.01
N ASN A 209 -17.82 3.95 15.74
CA ASN A 209 -18.85 2.97 15.41
C ASN A 209 -19.58 3.32 14.10
N LEU A 210 -19.47 2.47 13.08
CA LEU A 210 -20.44 2.39 11.99
C LEU A 210 -21.12 1.02 12.05
N SER A 211 -22.19 0.92 12.83
CA SER A 211 -22.99 -0.29 13.00
C SER A 211 -23.88 -0.53 11.76
N LEU A 212 -23.38 -1.32 10.82
CA LEU A 212 -24.21 -1.87 9.74
C LEU A 212 -25.05 -3.02 10.30
N SER A 213 -26.31 -2.72 10.62
CA SER A 213 -27.30 -3.68 11.07
C SER A 213 -27.64 -4.66 9.94
N ARG A 214 -27.41 -5.96 10.19
CA ARG A 214 -27.91 -7.10 9.41
C ARG A 214 -29.25 -7.53 10.00
N PRO A 215 -30.34 -7.58 9.21
CA PRO A 215 -31.42 -8.50 9.52
C PRO A 215 -31.38 -9.73 8.61
N CYS A 216 -31.55 -10.87 9.25
CA CYS A 216 -31.76 -12.20 8.68
C CYS A 216 -32.94 -12.18 7.70
N LEU A 217 -32.82 -12.89 6.57
CA LEU A 217 -33.94 -13.18 5.68
C LEU A 217 -34.73 -14.35 6.28
N ASP A 218 -35.99 -14.10 6.62
CA ASP A 218 -36.98 -15.15 6.84
C ASP A 218 -37.85 -15.28 5.58
N THR A 219 -38.00 -16.52 5.11
CA THR A 219 -38.82 -16.89 3.96
C THR A 219 -40.15 -17.44 4.45
N GLY A 220 -41.28 -16.81 4.13
CA GLY A 220 -42.58 -17.47 4.29
C GLY A 220 -43.83 -16.61 4.20
N SER A 221 -44.48 -16.66 3.03
CA SER A 221 -45.94 -16.67 2.81
C SER A 221 -46.80 -15.38 2.92
N GLN A 222 -47.33 -14.99 1.74
CA GLN A 222 -48.77 -14.78 1.42
C GLN A 222 -49.77 -15.16 2.53
N THR A 223 -50.87 -14.48 2.84
CA THR A 223 -51.84 -13.59 2.16
C THR A 223 -52.64 -12.85 3.24
N GLU A 224 -53.16 -11.64 2.97
CA GLU A 224 -54.60 -11.29 3.05
C GLU A 224 -54.86 -9.77 2.91
N ILE A 225 -55.98 -9.48 2.26
CA ILE A 225 -56.50 -8.16 1.88
C ILE A 225 -57.39 -7.63 3.01
N THR A 226 -57.25 -6.35 3.40
CA THR A 226 -58.38 -5.54 3.87
C THR A 226 -58.15 -4.03 3.71
N GLY A 227 -58.97 -3.40 2.85
CA GLY A 227 -59.82 -2.22 3.11
C GLY A 227 -59.27 -0.89 3.64
N ASP A 228 -59.33 0.11 2.75
CA ASP A 228 -59.77 1.51 2.91
C ASP A 228 -58.89 2.66 3.46
N CYS A 229 -58.59 3.55 2.49
CA CYS A 229 -58.75 5.02 2.45
C CYS A 229 -58.08 5.94 3.50
N PHE A 230 -57.10 6.77 3.08
CA PHE A 230 -57.28 8.16 2.61
C PHE A 230 -55.93 8.87 2.39
N GLY A 231 -55.81 9.52 1.22
CA GLY A 231 -54.93 10.63 0.81
C GLY A 231 -53.60 10.92 1.52
N THR A 232 -52.49 10.73 0.81
CA THR A 232 -51.61 11.81 0.31
C THR A 232 -50.43 11.22 -0.48
N SER A 233 -50.25 11.68 -1.72
CA SER A 233 -49.05 11.52 -2.55
C SER A 233 -48.47 10.11 -2.65
N GLN A 234 -49.26 9.15 -3.14
CA GLN A 234 -48.77 7.83 -3.54
C GLN A 234 -47.99 7.98 -4.85
N MET A 235 -46.69 8.25 -4.75
CA MET A 235 -45.74 7.99 -5.84
C MET A 235 -46.03 6.56 -6.34
N ASP A 236 -46.38 6.44 -7.62
CA ASP A 236 -47.00 5.25 -8.21
C ASP A 236 -46.20 4.01 -7.78
N LEU A 237 -46.85 2.97 -7.28
CA LEU A 237 -46.17 1.76 -6.81
C LEU A 237 -45.22 1.22 -7.91
N ALA A 238 -45.61 1.41 -9.17
CA ALA A 238 -44.79 1.14 -10.35
C ALA A 238 -43.48 1.96 -10.39
N GLU A 239 -43.50 3.25 -10.04
CA GLU A 239 -42.31 4.10 -9.94
C GLU A 239 -41.36 3.64 -8.81
N LYS A 240 -41.91 3.23 -7.67
CA LYS A 240 -41.11 2.70 -6.56
C LYS A 240 -40.44 1.37 -6.90
N VAL A 241 -41.17 0.46 -7.56
CA VAL A 241 -40.62 -0.81 -8.08
C VAL A 241 -39.54 -0.54 -9.13
N LYS A 242 -39.76 0.42 -10.03
CA LYS A 242 -38.77 0.84 -11.03
C LYS A 242 -37.49 1.39 -10.40
N LEU A 243 -37.60 2.25 -9.40
CA LEU A 243 -36.45 2.78 -8.66
C LEU A 243 -35.69 1.68 -7.90
N ASN A 244 -36.40 0.72 -7.31
CA ASN A 244 -35.77 -0.44 -6.64
C ASN A 244 -35.01 -1.31 -7.63
N LEU A 245 -35.60 -1.61 -8.80
CA LEU A 245 -34.93 -2.37 -9.85
C LEU A 245 -33.64 -1.67 -10.32
N GLN A 246 -33.70 -0.35 -10.51
CA GLN A 246 -32.54 0.45 -10.86
C GLN A 246 -31.48 0.46 -9.75
N TYR A 247 -31.89 0.55 -8.48
CA TYR A 247 -30.98 0.47 -7.35
C TYR A 247 -30.27 -0.88 -7.29
N ASP A 248 -31.00 -1.99 -7.43
CA ASP A 248 -30.44 -3.34 -7.45
C ASP A 248 -29.52 -3.57 -8.66
N GLU A 249 -29.82 -2.95 -9.81
CA GLU A 249 -28.93 -2.95 -10.96
C GLU A 249 -27.63 -2.17 -10.69
N THR A 250 -27.71 -0.98 -10.10
CA THR A 250 -26.51 -0.20 -9.71
C THR A 250 -25.65 -0.94 -8.68
N LYS A 251 -26.28 -1.64 -7.73
CA LYS A 251 -25.59 -2.47 -6.74
C LYS A 251 -24.88 -3.66 -7.37
N ARG A 252 -25.50 -4.31 -8.37
CA ARG A 252 -24.85 -5.35 -9.18
C ARG A 252 -23.67 -4.79 -9.99
N ARG A 253 -23.81 -3.61 -10.58
CA ARG A 253 -22.71 -2.91 -11.28
C ARG A 253 -21.55 -2.61 -10.33
N LEU A 254 -21.82 -2.14 -9.11
CA LEU A 254 -20.79 -1.92 -8.07
C LEU A 254 -20.03 -3.20 -7.73
N ALA A 255 -20.75 -4.31 -7.49
CA ALA A 255 -20.12 -5.59 -7.20
C ALA A 255 -19.23 -6.08 -8.35
N ASN A 256 -19.68 -5.91 -9.60
CA ASN A 256 -18.88 -6.27 -10.78
C ASN A 256 -17.61 -5.42 -10.88
N ILE A 257 -17.70 -4.10 -10.68
CA ILE A 257 -16.53 -3.21 -10.70
C ILE A 257 -15.53 -3.59 -9.59
N GLN A 258 -16.02 -3.93 -8.39
CA GLN A 258 -15.18 -4.39 -7.28
C GLN A 258 -14.48 -5.73 -7.58
N ILE A 259 -15.15 -6.66 -8.24
CA ILE A 259 -14.54 -7.92 -8.69
C ILE A 259 -13.43 -7.66 -9.72
N GLU A 260 -13.67 -6.77 -10.69
CA GLU A 260 -12.64 -6.42 -11.69
C GLU A 260 -11.45 -5.69 -11.06
N LEU A 261 -11.68 -4.84 -10.05
CA LEU A 261 -10.60 -4.23 -9.28
C LEU A 261 -9.79 -5.28 -8.50
N ALA A 262 -10.44 -6.25 -7.85
CA ALA A 262 -9.77 -7.34 -7.14
C ALA A 262 -8.96 -8.24 -8.09
N LYS A 263 -9.44 -8.48 -9.31
CA LYS A 263 -8.68 -9.20 -10.36
C LYS A 263 -7.44 -8.43 -10.78
N LEU A 264 -7.55 -7.12 -11.00
CA LEU A 264 -6.41 -6.27 -11.36
C LEU A 264 -5.38 -6.15 -10.22
N GLU A 265 -5.83 -6.14 -8.96
CA GLU A 265 -4.94 -6.17 -7.80
C GLU A 265 -4.21 -7.51 -7.65
N ALA A 266 -4.84 -8.62 -8.02
CA ALA A 266 -4.18 -9.92 -8.07
C ALA A 266 -3.11 -9.98 -9.19
N GLU A 267 -3.37 -9.37 -10.35
CA GLU A 267 -2.39 -9.25 -11.45
C GLU A 267 -1.23 -8.31 -11.11
N ALA A 268 -1.48 -7.26 -10.32
CA ALA A 268 -0.49 -6.31 -9.83
C ALA A 268 0.11 -6.77 -8.49
N CYS A 269 0.80 -7.91 -8.47
CA CYS A 269 1.35 -8.47 -7.23
C CYS A 269 2.30 -7.47 -6.51
N PRO A 270 2.17 -7.29 -5.17
CA PRO A 270 2.96 -6.33 -4.39
C PRO A 270 4.49 -6.51 -4.45
N GLY A 271 4.99 -7.71 -4.75
CA GLY A 271 6.43 -8.01 -4.86
C GLY A 271 7.06 -7.70 -6.22
N ALA A 272 6.28 -7.32 -7.24
CA ALA A 272 6.79 -7.04 -8.58
C ALA A 272 7.69 -5.79 -8.63
N ILE A 273 7.49 -4.85 -7.70
CA ILE A 273 8.31 -3.62 -7.62
C ILE A 273 9.67 -3.91 -6.98
N GLU A 274 9.73 -4.77 -5.96
CA GLU A 274 10.98 -5.19 -5.32
C GLU A 274 11.80 -6.08 -6.27
N ALA A 275 11.17 -7.04 -6.93
CA ALA A 275 11.84 -7.86 -7.95
C ALA A 275 12.38 -7.03 -9.13
N GLU A 276 11.72 -5.94 -9.52
CA GLU A 276 12.22 -5.01 -10.56
C GLU A 276 13.40 -4.17 -10.06
N ARG A 277 13.37 -3.73 -8.79
CA ARG A 277 14.50 -3.03 -8.17
C ARG A 277 15.73 -3.93 -8.10
N ASP A 278 15.56 -5.17 -7.67
CA ASP A 278 16.63 -6.16 -7.64
C ASP A 278 17.16 -6.48 -9.05
N ARG A 279 16.27 -6.57 -10.04
CA ARG A 279 16.66 -6.78 -11.45
C ARG A 279 17.43 -5.60 -12.03
N LEU A 280 17.05 -4.37 -11.71
CA LEU A 280 17.78 -3.15 -12.10
C LEU A 280 19.14 -3.06 -11.42
N LEU A 281 19.24 -3.48 -10.14
CA LEU A 281 20.49 -3.54 -9.42
C LEU A 281 21.45 -4.55 -10.08
N LEU A 282 20.95 -5.75 -10.40
CA LEU A 282 21.71 -6.78 -11.14
C LEU A 282 22.15 -6.31 -12.53
N MET A 283 21.32 -5.51 -13.21
CA MET A 283 21.71 -4.89 -14.48
C MET A 283 22.84 -3.88 -14.29
N HIS A 284 22.77 -3.05 -13.26
CA HIS A 284 23.80 -2.06 -12.95
C HIS A 284 25.14 -2.73 -12.58
N GLU A 285 25.11 -3.77 -11.75
CA GLU A 285 26.29 -4.58 -11.42
C GLU A 285 26.88 -5.24 -12.68
N LYS A 286 26.03 -5.78 -13.57
CA LYS A 286 26.46 -6.36 -14.85
C LYS A 286 27.12 -5.31 -15.75
N GLU A 287 26.62 -4.08 -15.78
CA GLU A 287 27.21 -2.96 -16.52
C GLU A 287 28.55 -2.51 -15.94
N GLU A 288 28.73 -2.52 -14.62
CA GLU A 288 30.01 -2.27 -13.96
C GLU A 288 31.04 -3.35 -14.26
N LEU A 289 30.66 -4.62 -14.14
CA LEU A 289 31.54 -5.75 -14.49
C LEU A 289 31.97 -5.69 -15.97
N LEU A 290 31.08 -5.29 -16.87
CA LEU A 290 31.42 -5.07 -18.28
C LEU A 290 32.41 -3.90 -18.46
N ARG A 291 32.23 -2.80 -17.72
CA ARG A 291 33.17 -1.66 -17.73
C ARG A 291 34.56 -2.09 -17.22
N ASP A 292 34.63 -2.85 -16.15
CA ASP A 292 35.89 -3.33 -15.55
C ASP A 292 36.60 -4.33 -16.45
N LEU A 293 35.87 -5.26 -17.07
CA LEU A 293 36.43 -6.17 -18.08
C LEU A 293 36.96 -5.42 -19.30
N CYS A 294 36.31 -4.32 -19.71
CA CYS A 294 36.82 -3.47 -20.79
C CYS A 294 38.10 -2.74 -20.40
N GLN A 295 38.23 -2.29 -19.13
CA GLN A 295 39.42 -1.65 -18.61
C GLN A 295 40.59 -2.62 -18.42
N SER A 296 40.34 -3.85 -17.95
CA SER A 296 41.39 -4.86 -17.76
C SER A 296 42.02 -5.33 -19.09
N ARG A 297 41.23 -5.31 -20.17
CA ARG A 297 41.63 -5.73 -21.51
C ARG A 297 42.54 -4.73 -22.24
N LEU A 298 42.54 -3.47 -21.82
CA LEU A 298 43.52 -2.48 -22.28
C LEU A 298 44.94 -2.81 -21.80
N HIS A 299 45.09 -3.67 -20.77
CA HIS A 299 46.37 -3.91 -20.10
C HIS A 299 47.07 -5.25 -20.48
N LYS A 300 46.44 -6.16 -21.23
CA LYS A 300 47.06 -7.42 -21.74
C LYS A 300 46.47 -7.85 -23.09
N GLN A 301 47.24 -7.74 -24.18
CA GLN A 301 46.89 -8.30 -25.50
C GLN A 301 47.53 -9.68 -25.70
N LEU A 302 46.70 -10.73 -25.79
CA LEU A 302 47.05 -12.03 -26.40
C LEU A 302 46.03 -12.37 -27.52
N PRO A 303 46.43 -12.90 -28.70
CA PRO A 303 45.58 -12.95 -29.89
C PRO A 303 44.47 -14.02 -29.91
N ASP A 304 44.55 -15.05 -29.08
CA ASP A 304 43.61 -16.20 -29.12
C ASP A 304 42.41 -16.00 -28.15
N GLU A 305 42.69 -15.46 -26.96
CA GLU A 305 41.68 -15.05 -25.96
C GLU A 305 40.81 -13.86 -26.44
N THR A 306 41.25 -13.16 -27.49
CA THR A 306 40.51 -11.99 -28.00
C THR A 306 39.24 -12.36 -28.74
N GLN A 307 39.13 -13.55 -29.35
CA GLN A 307 37.92 -13.94 -30.08
C GLN A 307 36.83 -14.48 -29.15
N GLN A 308 37.16 -15.37 -28.22
CA GLN A 308 36.21 -15.87 -27.22
C GLN A 308 35.64 -14.75 -26.37
N CYS A 309 36.49 -13.86 -25.87
CA CYS A 309 36.02 -12.71 -25.08
C CYS A 309 35.35 -11.61 -25.95
N LYS A 310 35.41 -11.67 -27.29
CA LYS A 310 34.55 -10.85 -28.17
C LYS A 310 33.16 -11.46 -28.36
N VAL A 311 33.08 -12.79 -28.43
CA VAL A 311 31.80 -13.53 -28.51
C VAL A 311 31.03 -13.37 -27.20
N GLU A 312 31.68 -13.57 -26.05
CA GLU A 312 31.06 -13.35 -24.74
C GLU A 312 30.59 -11.91 -24.55
N ARG A 313 31.34 -10.91 -25.05
CA ARG A 313 30.90 -9.52 -25.02
C ARG A 313 29.61 -9.30 -25.80
N ARG A 314 29.53 -9.80 -27.05
CA ARG A 314 28.30 -9.67 -27.85
C ARG A 314 27.12 -10.37 -27.18
N ARG A 315 27.35 -11.54 -26.60
CA ARG A 315 26.33 -12.28 -25.86
C ARG A 315 25.82 -11.46 -24.67
N LEU A 316 26.71 -10.87 -23.87
CA LEU A 316 26.33 -10.05 -22.71
C LEU A 316 25.63 -8.75 -23.14
N GLU A 317 26.04 -8.13 -24.25
CA GLU A 317 25.38 -6.96 -24.86
C GLU A 317 23.95 -7.30 -25.34
N GLU A 318 23.77 -8.46 -25.97
CA GLU A 318 22.47 -8.97 -26.40
C GLU A 318 21.55 -9.29 -25.21
N GLU A 319 22.08 -9.95 -24.17
CA GLU A 319 21.32 -10.22 -22.94
C GLU A 319 20.92 -8.91 -22.22
N LEU A 320 21.79 -7.89 -22.22
CA LEU A 320 21.48 -6.57 -21.66
C LEU A 320 20.37 -5.87 -22.47
N HIS A 321 20.47 -5.92 -23.79
CA HIS A 321 19.45 -5.35 -24.68
C HIS A 321 18.09 -6.06 -24.52
N GLN A 322 18.08 -7.38 -24.40
CA GLN A 322 16.89 -8.18 -24.12
C GLN A 322 16.30 -7.87 -22.73
N ALA A 323 17.16 -7.66 -21.71
CA ALA A 323 16.70 -7.27 -20.38
C ALA A 323 16.05 -5.88 -20.37
N LEU A 324 16.65 -4.90 -21.07
CA LEU A 324 16.12 -3.54 -21.19
C LEU A 324 14.78 -3.50 -21.92
N THR A 325 14.65 -4.24 -23.02
CA THR A 325 13.39 -4.34 -23.79
C THR A 325 12.31 -5.05 -22.99
N ALA A 326 12.63 -6.14 -22.29
CA ALA A 326 11.69 -6.82 -21.41
C ALA A 326 11.19 -5.91 -20.26
N ASN A 327 12.09 -5.07 -19.70
CA ASN A 327 11.72 -4.11 -18.66
C ASN A 327 10.82 -2.99 -19.21
N SER A 328 11.15 -2.40 -20.36
CA SER A 328 10.31 -1.35 -20.97
C SER A 328 8.91 -1.85 -21.33
N GLU A 329 8.79 -3.11 -21.78
CA GLU A 329 7.51 -3.78 -21.99
C GLU A 329 6.75 -4.01 -20.68
N ALA A 330 7.42 -4.48 -19.62
CA ALA A 330 6.81 -4.70 -18.31
C ALA A 330 6.31 -3.38 -17.69
N LEU A 331 7.07 -2.29 -17.83
CA LEU A 331 6.67 -0.95 -17.41
C LEU A 331 5.44 -0.48 -18.18
N THR A 332 5.42 -0.68 -19.50
CA THR A 332 4.27 -0.31 -20.35
C THR A 332 3.00 -1.06 -19.94
N ARG A 333 3.09 -2.37 -19.68
CA ARG A 333 1.96 -3.18 -19.19
C ARG A 333 1.46 -2.68 -17.84
N ARG A 334 2.37 -2.30 -16.93
CA ARG A 334 2.03 -1.77 -15.60
C ARG A 334 1.28 -0.43 -15.69
N LEU A 335 1.75 0.48 -16.54
CA LEU A 335 1.08 1.75 -16.79
C LEU A 335 -0.33 1.55 -17.38
N GLN A 336 -0.50 0.57 -18.28
CA GLN A 336 -1.82 0.21 -18.81
C GLN A 336 -2.75 -0.35 -17.72
N LEU A 337 -2.26 -1.25 -16.86
CA LEU A 337 -3.03 -1.79 -15.73
C LEU A 337 -3.42 -0.68 -14.74
N GLN A 338 -2.51 0.25 -14.45
CA GLN A 338 -2.78 1.41 -13.60
C GLN A 338 -3.83 2.35 -14.22
N GLY A 339 -3.76 2.58 -15.54
CA GLY A 339 -4.77 3.34 -16.27
C GLY A 339 -6.16 2.70 -16.21
N LYS A 340 -6.23 1.37 -16.38
CA LYS A 340 -7.47 0.59 -16.23
C LYS A 340 -8.02 0.68 -14.80
N ARG A 341 -7.17 0.53 -13.78
CA ARG A 341 -7.55 0.68 -12.36
C ARG A 341 -8.16 2.06 -12.09
N ASN A 342 -7.51 3.13 -12.56
CA ASN A 342 -8.00 4.49 -12.37
C ASN A 342 -9.35 4.73 -13.07
N SER A 343 -9.55 4.16 -14.26
CA SER A 343 -10.85 4.22 -14.94
C SER A 343 -11.94 3.50 -14.15
N LEU A 344 -11.66 2.30 -13.62
CA LEU A 344 -12.62 1.53 -12.82
C LEU A 344 -12.94 2.22 -11.49
N LEU A 345 -11.96 2.87 -10.85
CA LEU A 345 -12.19 3.67 -9.64
C LEU A 345 -13.13 4.85 -9.91
N ARG A 346 -12.96 5.57 -11.02
CA ARG A 346 -13.92 6.62 -11.43
C ARG A 346 -15.33 6.05 -11.66
N GLN A 347 -15.44 4.90 -12.33
CA GLN A 347 -16.74 4.24 -12.53
C GLN A 347 -17.36 3.78 -11.21
N LEU A 348 -16.55 3.32 -10.25
CA LEU A 348 -16.99 2.94 -8.91
C LEU A 348 -17.55 4.16 -8.16
N GLU A 349 -16.86 5.30 -8.19
CA GLU A 349 -17.31 6.55 -7.57
C GLU A 349 -18.65 7.03 -8.16
N GLU A 350 -18.77 7.02 -9.50
CA GLU A 350 -20.00 7.40 -10.20
C GLU A 350 -21.17 6.46 -9.87
N ALA A 351 -20.93 5.14 -9.88
CA ALA A 351 -21.93 4.14 -9.53
C ALA A 351 -22.33 4.24 -8.04
N THR A 352 -21.40 4.57 -7.14
CA THR A 352 -21.67 4.77 -5.72
C THR A 352 -22.51 6.03 -5.47
N ARG A 353 -22.25 7.09 -6.24
CA ARG A 353 -23.06 8.32 -6.23
C ARG A 353 -24.48 8.05 -6.74
N GLN A 354 -24.62 7.30 -7.83
CA GLN A 354 -25.93 6.88 -8.36
C GLN A 354 -26.71 6.00 -7.38
N ALA A 355 -26.05 5.03 -6.75
CA ALA A 355 -26.67 4.17 -5.74
C ALA A 355 -27.16 4.99 -4.53
N SER A 356 -26.34 5.93 -4.03
CA SER A 356 -26.72 6.85 -2.93
C SER A 356 -27.91 7.74 -3.29
N TYR A 357 -27.96 8.23 -4.54
CA TYR A 357 -29.08 9.02 -5.05
C TYR A 357 -30.38 8.21 -5.11
N LEU A 358 -30.35 7.02 -5.73
CA LEU A 358 -31.51 6.12 -5.81
C LEU A 358 -31.99 5.67 -4.43
N HIS A 359 -31.06 5.38 -3.52
CA HIS A 359 -31.39 5.03 -2.14
C HIS A 359 -32.09 6.19 -1.40
N SER A 360 -31.66 7.43 -1.65
CA SER A 360 -32.30 8.62 -1.07
C SER A 360 -33.70 8.87 -1.64
N GLN A 361 -33.94 8.55 -2.92
CA GLN A 361 -35.26 8.64 -3.55
C GLN A 361 -36.21 7.54 -3.06
N LEU A 362 -35.71 6.33 -2.78
CA LEU A 362 -36.50 5.22 -2.24
C LEU A 362 -36.92 5.40 -0.77
N LYS A 363 -36.19 6.26 -0.03
CA LYS A 363 -36.44 6.58 1.39
C LYS A 363 -37.44 7.73 1.59
N ARG A 364 -37.65 8.55 0.55
CA ARG A 364 -38.76 9.52 0.48
C ARG A 364 -40.03 8.78 0.12
#